data_AF-A0A2M8JAW8-F1
#
_entry.id   AF-A0A2M8JAW8-F1
#
_cell.length_a   1.000
_cell.length_b   1.000
_cell.length_c   1.000
_cell.angle_alpha   90.00
_cell.angle_beta   90.00
_cell.angle_gamma   90.00
#
_symmetry.space_group_name_H-M   'P 1'
#
loop_
_entity.id
_entity.type
_entity.pdbx_description
1 polymer ?
#
loop_
_entity_poly.entity_id
_entity_poly.type
_entity_poly.pdbx_seq_one_letter_code
_entity_poly.pdbx_strand_id
1 'polypeptide(L)' 'DRYGKLLKQLSASGDGWDGTYNGQPLPSTDYWFTVDYPENGVMKQFKAHFSLKR' A
#
# COMPACT_ATOMS: atom_id res chain seq x y z
N ASP A 1 -19.20 -0.41 -6.38
CA ASP A 1 -18.65 -0.37 -5.02
C ASP A 1 -17.19 -0.81 -5.09
N ARG A 2 -16.23 0.07 -4.76
CA ARG A 2 -14.79 -0.17 -4.93
C ARG A 2 -14.00 0.13 -3.64
N TYR A 3 -14.63 -0.04 -2.48
CA TYR A 3 -13.95 0.10 -1.21
C TYR A 3 -12.99 -1.08 -1.03
N GLY A 4 -11.72 -0.75 -1.24
CA GLY A 4 -10.61 -1.64 -1.47
C GLY A 4 -10.44 -2.72 -0.42
N LYS A 5 -10.26 -3.94 -0.92
CA LYS A 5 -9.74 -5.06 -0.14
C LYS A 5 -8.37 -4.65 0.41
N LEU A 6 -8.20 -4.68 1.74
CA LEU A 6 -6.90 -4.51 2.37
C LEU A 6 -5.95 -5.61 1.87
N LEU A 7 -4.98 -5.23 1.06
CA LEU A 7 -4.00 -6.16 0.50
C LEU A 7 -2.89 -6.45 1.51
N LYS A 8 -2.33 -5.40 2.11
CA LYS A 8 -1.23 -5.54 3.07
C LYS A 8 -1.14 -4.30 3.96
N GLN A 9 -0.78 -4.51 5.21
CA GLN A 9 -0.30 -3.47 6.11
C GLN A 9 1.20 -3.69 6.32
N LEU A 10 1.99 -2.66 6.08
CA LEU A 10 3.44 -2.70 6.19
C LEU A 10 3.88 -1.73 7.29
N SER A 11 4.94 -2.08 8.00
CA SER A 11 5.68 -1.13 8.82
C SER A 11 6.75 -0.45 7.97
N ALA A 12 7.04 0.82 8.25
CA ALA A 12 8.12 1.55 7.55
C ALA A 12 9.50 0.91 7.73
N SER A 13 9.68 0.10 8.79
CA SER A 13 10.91 -0.62 9.11
C SER A 13 10.94 -2.07 8.61
N GLY A 14 9.89 -2.56 7.96
CA GLY A 14 9.78 -3.93 7.48
C GLY A 14 10.09 -4.08 6.00
N ASP A 15 10.12 -5.33 5.53
CA ASP A 15 10.19 -5.61 4.10
C ASP A 15 8.95 -5.02 3.39
N GLY A 16 9.19 -4.39 2.24
CA GLY A 16 8.15 -3.78 1.43
C GLY A 16 7.18 -4.80 0.84
N TRP A 17 6.31 -4.33 -0.06
CA TRP A 17 5.42 -5.23 -0.80
C TRP A 17 6.05 -5.66 -2.13
N ASP A 18 6.10 -6.97 -2.37
CA ASP A 18 6.70 -7.61 -3.54
C ASP A 18 5.72 -7.84 -4.70
N GLY A 19 4.48 -7.36 -4.59
CA GLY A 19 3.44 -7.57 -5.59
C GLY A 19 2.60 -8.84 -5.39
N THR A 20 2.78 -9.57 -4.28
CA THR A 20 2.00 -10.78 -3.97
C THR A 20 0.95 -10.56 -2.88
N TYR A 21 -0.20 -11.23 -2.99
CA TYR A 21 -1.23 -11.26 -1.96
C TYR A 21 -1.57 -12.70 -1.61
N ASN A 22 -1.40 -13.09 -0.34
CA ASN A 22 -1.55 -14.48 0.13
C ASN A 22 -0.75 -15.50 -0.70
N GLY A 23 0.46 -15.14 -1.12
CA GLY A 23 1.34 -15.99 -1.93
C GLY A 23 0.94 -16.08 -3.41
N GLN A 24 -0.12 -15.39 -3.84
CA GLN A 24 -0.50 -15.30 -5.25
C GLN A 24 -0.07 -13.96 -5.85
N PRO A 25 0.50 -13.95 -7.06
CA PRO A 25 0.89 -12.71 -7.72
C PRO A 25 -0.35 -11.91 -8.10
N LEU A 26 -0.35 -10.62 -7.78
CA LEU A 26 -1.42 -9.72 -8.18
C LEU A 26 -1.26 -9.26 -9.65
N PRO A 27 -2.36 -8.83 -10.31
CA PRO A 27 -2.31 -8.37 -11.69
C PRO A 27 -1.46 -7.10 -11.87
N SER A 28 -0.89 -6.91 -13.07
CA SER A 28 -0.19 -5.68 -13.44
C SER A 28 -1.19 -4.55 -13.70
N THR A 29 -1.61 -3.87 -12.64
CA THR A 29 -2.57 -2.76 -12.66
C THR A 29 -2.16 -1.68 -11.65
N ASP A 30 -2.99 -0.66 -11.48
CA ASP A 30 -2.81 0.39 -10.49
C ASP A 30 -3.24 -0.06 -9.09
N TYR A 31 -2.42 0.27 -8.10
CA TYR A 31 -2.64 -0.01 -6.69
C TYR A 31 -2.59 1.27 -5.89
N TRP A 32 -3.58 1.45 -5.01
CA TRP A 32 -3.66 2.59 -4.11
C TRP A 32 -3.13 2.22 -2.74
N PHE A 33 -2.45 3.16 -2.09
CA PHE A 33 -1.96 3.00 -0.73
C PHE A 33 -2.19 4.26 0.10
N THR A 34 -2.19 4.05 1.41
CA THR A 34 -2.34 5.08 2.43
C THR A 34 -1.21 4.92 3.45
N VAL A 35 -0.58 6.02 3.83
CA VAL A 35 0.44 6.05 4.89
C VAL A 35 0.00 7.04 5.94
N ASP A 36 -0.18 6.57 7.16
CA ASP A 36 -0.38 7.42 8.32
C ASP A 36 0.98 7.62 9.01
N TYR A 37 1.42 8.87 9.13
CA TYR A 37 2.72 9.22 9.72
C TYR A 37 2.62 10.49 10.56
N PRO A 38 3.39 10.60 11.66
CA PRO A 38 3.47 11.83 12.43
C PRO A 38 4.36 12.85 11.70
N GLU A 39 3.87 14.08 11.52
CA GLU A 39 4.66 15.22 11.08
C GLU A 39 4.47 16.37 12.08
N ASN A 40 5.57 16.82 12.70
CA ASN A 40 5.56 17.87 13.73
C ASN A 40 4.58 17.59 14.89
N GLY A 41 4.47 16.33 15.30
CA GLY A 41 3.57 15.90 16.39
C GLY A 41 2.09 15.80 15.99
N VAL A 42 1.75 16.05 14.72
CA VAL A 42 0.40 15.87 14.18
C VAL A 42 0.38 14.65 13.27
N MET A 43 -0.58 13.74 13.51
CA MET A 43 -0.79 12.59 12.62
C MET A 43 -1.33 13.08 11.28
N LYS A 44 -0.63 12.75 10.20
CA LYS A 44 -1.03 13.03 8.82
C LYS A 44 -1.21 11.75 8.04
N GLN A 45 -2.08 11.84 7.03
CA GLN A 45 -2.36 10.75 6.11
C GLN A 45 -1.94 11.16 4.70
N PHE A 46 -1.08 10.36 4.08
CA PHE A 46 -0.71 10.48 2.67
C PHE A 46 -1.39 9.38 1.87
N LYS A 47 -2.02 9.76 0.75
CA LYS A 47 -2.68 8.83 -0.17
C LYS A 47 -2.05 8.96 -1.53
N ALA A 48 -1.69 7.84 -2.15
CA ALA A 48 -1.15 7.82 -3.50
C ALA A 48 -1.45 6.47 -4.16
N HIS A 49 -0.98 6.33 -5.40
CA HIS A 49 -1.05 5.08 -6.14
C HIS A 49 0.27 4.80 -6.86
N PHE A 50 0.48 3.56 -7.25
CA PHE A 50 1.54 3.16 -8.16
C PHE A 50 1.03 2.06 -9.09
N SER A 51 1.60 2.00 -10.29
CA SER A 51 1.31 0.92 -11.24
C SER A 51 2.29 -0.23 -11.02
N LEU A 52 1.77 -1.45 -10.83
CA LEU A 52 2.60 -2.65 -10.78
C LEU A 52 2.96 -3.06 -12.21
N LYS A 53 4.21 -2.86 -12.61
CA LYS A 53 4.75 -3.31 -13.89
C LYS A 53 5.55 -4.60 -13.70
N ARG A 54 5.55 -5.46 -14.72
CA ARG A 54 6.41 -6.65 -14.83
C ARG A 54 7.45 -6.43 -15.92
#